data_AF-A0A2E1BSR2-F1
#
_entry.id   AF-A0A2E1BSR2-F1
#
_cell.length_a   1.000
_cell.length_b   1.000
_cell.length_c   1.000
_cell.angle_alpha   90.00
_cell.angle_beta   90.00
_cell.angle_gamma   90.00
#
_symmetry.space_group_name_H-M   'P 1'
#
loop_
_entity.id
_entity.type
_entity.pdbx_description
1 polymer ?
#
loop_
_entity_poly.entity_id
_entity_poly.type
_entity_poly.pdbx_seq_one_letter_code
_entity_poly.pdbx_strand_id
1 'polypeptide(L)'
;MSLDKTTLERVAYLARIKIDASDLNKMTSELNNIMKWIEELNEVDIENVKPMTGVSNEYLREREDEVNDGGYSDKIVSNAPENIDNSFTVPKVIE
;
A
#
# COMPACT_ATOMS: atom_id res chain seq x y z
N MET A 1 5.96 12.46 18.28
CA MET A 1 4.91 11.47 18.61
C MET A 1 5.54 10.10 18.77
N SER A 2 5.15 9.34 19.80
CA SER A 2 5.63 7.97 20.00
C SER A 2 4.56 7.00 19.54
N LEU A 3 4.94 6.03 18.71
CA LEU A 3 4.09 4.93 18.28
C LEU A 3 4.15 3.82 19.34
N ASP A 4 3.00 3.35 19.80
CA ASP A 4 2.91 2.21 20.71
C ASP A 4 2.66 0.89 19.94
N LYS A 5 2.76 -0.22 20.65
CA LYS A 5 2.60 -1.57 20.07
C LYS A 5 1.23 -1.78 19.45
N THR A 6 0.18 -1.30 20.11
CA THR A 6 -1.21 -1.42 19.63
C THR A 6 -1.42 -0.65 18.34
N THR A 7 -0.81 0.53 18.21
CA THR A 7 -0.82 1.31 16.96
C THR A 7 -0.06 0.56 15.87
N LEU A 8 1.08 -0.05 16.19
CA LEU A 8 1.83 -0.85 15.22
C LEU A 8 1.01 -2.05 14.71
N GLU A 9 0.37 -2.81 15.60
CA GLU A 9 -0.50 -3.93 15.24
C GLU A 9 -1.66 -3.46 14.35
N ARG A 10 -2.25 -2.31 14.66
CA ARG A 10 -3.32 -1.72 13.84
C ARG A 10 -2.84 -1.33 12.45
N VAL A 11 -1.66 -0.71 12.34
CA VAL A 11 -1.05 -0.35 11.05
C VAL A 11 -0.73 -1.61 10.25
N ALA A 12 -0.18 -2.64 10.88
CA ALA A 12 0.11 -3.92 10.25
C ALA A 12 -1.15 -4.60 9.71
N TYR A 13 -2.24 -4.58 10.49
CA TYR A 13 -3.54 -5.08 10.07
C TYR A 13 -4.09 -4.34 8.84
N LEU A 14 -3.97 -3.01 8.82
CA LEU A 14 -4.37 -2.18 7.67
C LEU A 14 -3.55 -2.49 6.41
N ALA A 15 -2.25 -2.75 6.59
CA ALA A 15 -1.33 -3.12 5.51
C ALA A 15 -1.40 -4.61 5.11
N ARG A 16 -2.21 -5.43 5.79
CA ARG A 16 -2.28 -6.90 5.63
C ARG A 16 -0.93 -7.61 5.86
N ILE A 17 -0.12 -7.07 6.76
CA ILE A 17 1.17 -7.66 7.15
C ILE A 17 1.01 -8.34 8.50
N LYS A 18 1.32 -9.64 8.57
CA LYS A 18 1.43 -10.36 9.84
C LYS A 18 2.80 -10.06 10.47
N ILE A 19 2.79 -9.67 11.73
CA ILE A 19 4.00 -9.45 12.54
C ILE A 19 4.00 -10.50 13.65
N ASP A 20 5.12 -11.21 13.80
CA ASP A 20 5.29 -12.14 14.91
C ASP A 20 5.55 -11.38 16.22
N ALA A 21 5.02 -11.90 17.33
CA ALA A 21 5.11 -11.23 18.63
C ALA A 21 6.56 -10.98 19.10
N SER A 22 7.50 -11.81 18.64
CA SER A 22 8.94 -11.65 18.90
C SER A 22 9.52 -10.38 18.28
N ASP A 23 9.02 -9.98 17.12
CA ASP A 23 9.58 -8.88 16.33
C ASP A 23 8.96 -7.53 16.67
N LEU A 24 7.80 -7.55 17.33
CA LEU A 24 7.00 -6.38 17.61
C LEU A 24 7.76 -5.29 18.39
N ASN A 25 8.58 -5.69 19.38
CA ASN A 25 9.42 -4.75 20.14
C ASN A 25 10.46 -4.05 19.27
N LYS A 26 11.15 -4.82 18.44
CA LYS A 26 12.22 -4.33 17.56
C LYS A 26 11.62 -3.37 16.53
N MET A 27 10.56 -3.80 15.87
CA MET A 27 9.89 -3.05 14.82
C MET A 27 9.24 -1.76 15.34
N THR A 28 8.69 -1.77 16.56
CA THR A 28 8.22 -0.55 17.24
C THR A 28 9.35 0.44 17.46
N SER A 29 10.53 -0.03 17.86
CA SER A 29 11.70 0.84 18.09
C SER A 29 12.22 1.44 16.79
N GLU A 30 12.33 0.63 15.74
CA GLU A 30 12.78 1.06 14.41
C GLU A 30 11.83 2.10 13.80
N LEU A 31 10.52 1.87 13.85
CA LEU A 31 9.54 2.83 13.34
C LEU A 31 9.52 4.13 14.14
N ASN A 32 9.69 4.08 15.46
CA ASN A 32 9.82 5.30 16.26
C ASN A 32 11.07 6.11 15.88
N ASN A 33 12.18 5.47 15.52
CA ASN A 33 13.37 6.17 15.03
C ASN A 33 13.10 6.85 13.68
N ILE A 34 12.39 6.18 12.76
CA ILE A 34 11.99 6.78 11.48
C ILE A 34 11.07 7.98 11.70
N MET A 35 10.08 7.86 12.60
CA MET A 35 9.16 8.97 12.92
C MET A 35 9.91 10.18 13.50
N LYS A 36 10.87 9.95 14.40
CA LYS A 36 11.72 11.03 14.94
C LYS A 36 12.52 11.73 13.84
N TRP A 37 13.05 10.99 12.89
CA TRP A 37 13.77 11.58 11.76
C TRP A 37 12.83 12.41 10.86
N ILE A 38 11.61 11.93 10.61
CA ILE A 38 10.60 12.69 9.84
C ILE A 38 10.21 13.99 10.56
N GLU A 39 10.24 14.02 11.89
CA GLU A 39 9.90 15.22 12.67
C GLU A 39 10.84 16.41 12.42
N GLU A 40 12.06 16.18 11.93
CA GLU A 40 12.99 17.24 11.50
C GLU A 40 12.38 18.11 10.39
N LEU A 41 11.48 17.57 9.56
CA LEU A 41 10.80 18.33 8.52
C LEU A 41 9.88 19.44 9.06
N ASN A 42 9.45 19.36 10.33
CA ASN A 42 8.62 20.40 10.95
C ASN A 42 9.38 21.71 11.19
N GLU A 43 10.71 21.71 11.10
CA GLU A 43 11.53 22.93 11.23
C GLU A 43 11.43 23.84 10.01
N VAL A 44 10.90 23.33 8.89
CA VAL A 44 10.76 24.07 7.64
C VAL A 44 9.37 24.69 7.53
N ASP A 45 9.30 26.01 7.38
CA ASP A 45 8.04 26.73 7.12
C ASP A 45 7.52 26.48 5.70
N ILE A 46 6.28 26.00 5.62
CA ILE A 46 5.58 25.67 4.38
C ILE A 46 4.20 26.34 4.26
N GLU A 47 3.87 27.38 5.05
CA GLU A 47 2.53 28.00 5.10
C GLU A 47 1.98 28.38 3.71
N ASN A 48 2.84 28.78 2.78
CA ASN A 48 2.47 29.22 1.44
C ASN A 48 2.99 28.30 0.32
N VAL A 49 3.45 27.09 0.67
CA VAL A 49 3.96 26.10 -0.29
C VAL A 49 2.83 25.13 -0.65
N LYS A 50 2.48 25.07 -1.95
CA LYS A 50 1.47 24.10 -2.43
C LYS A 50 2.06 22.68 -2.44
N PRO A 51 1.28 21.65 -2.04
CA PRO A 51 1.71 20.26 -2.18
C PRO A 51 1.99 19.90 -3.64
N MET A 52 3.07 19.16 -3.88
CA MET A 52 3.42 18.65 -5.21
C MET A 52 2.73 17.31 -5.45
N THR A 53 1.86 17.23 -6.48
CA THR A 53 1.09 16.02 -6.81
C THR A 53 1.72 15.18 -7.92
N GLY A 54 2.68 15.74 -8.66
CA GLY A 54 3.39 15.11 -9.77
C GLY A 54 4.58 15.97 -10.17
N VAL A 55 5.57 15.37 -10.83
CA VAL A 55 6.80 16.07 -11.25
C VAL A 55 6.60 16.84 -12.56
N SER A 56 5.72 16.33 -13.44
CA SER A 56 5.34 16.96 -14.70
C SER A 56 4.01 17.70 -14.58
N ASN A 57 3.90 18.82 -15.29
CA ASN A 57 2.64 19.56 -15.46
C ASN A 57 1.82 18.90 -16.58
N GLU A 58 1.34 17.69 -16.32
CA GLU A 58 0.48 16.95 -17.24
C GLU A 58 -0.99 17.21 -16.95
N TYR A 59 -1.77 17.33 -18.01
CA TYR A 59 -3.22 17.35 -17.93
C TYR A 59 -3.74 15.92 -17.76
N LEU A 60 -4.97 15.79 -17.23
CA LEU A 60 -5.65 14.50 -17.14
C LEU A 60 -5.68 13.82 -18.51
N ARG A 61 -5.14 12.60 -18.57
CA ARG A 61 -5.12 11.81 -19.80
C ARG A 61 -6.47 11.12 -20.00
N GLU A 62 -7.13 11.44 -21.10
CA GLU A 62 -8.35 10.77 -21.53
C GLU A 62 -8.02 9.51 -22.36
N ARG A 63 -8.98 8.58 -22.41
CA ARG A 63 -8.91 7.35 -23.21
C ARG A 63 -10.20 7.25 -24.01
N GLU A 64 -10.08 6.91 -25.29
CA GLU A 64 -11.22 6.59 -26.15
C GLU A 64 -12.06 5.43 -25.59
N ASP A 65 -13.38 5.50 -25.75
CA ASP A 65 -14.31 4.46 -25.29
C ASP A 65 -14.43 3.32 -26.32
N GLU A 66 -13.32 2.62 -26.52
CA GLU A 66 -13.23 1.50 -27.45
C GLU A 66 -12.73 0.22 -26.76
N VAL A 67 -13.16 -0.94 -27.28
CA VAL A 67 -12.67 -2.25 -26.86
C VAL A 67 -11.31 -2.50 -27.51
N ASN A 68 -10.26 -2.60 -26.70
CA ASN A 68 -8.88 -2.77 -27.17
C ASN A 68 -8.24 -4.10 -26.72
N ASP A 69 -8.98 -4.96 -26.01
CA ASP A 69 -8.41 -6.14 -25.38
C ASP A 69 -9.46 -7.23 -25.06
N GLY A 70 -9.02 -8.47 -24.82
CA GLY A 70 -9.85 -9.59 -24.37
C GLY A 70 -9.62 -10.95 -25.04
N GLY A 71 -10.26 -12.00 -24.51
CA GLY A 71 -10.31 -13.34 -25.14
C GLY A 71 -9.13 -14.28 -24.85
N TYR A 72 -8.31 -14.00 -23.84
CA TYR A 72 -7.13 -14.81 -23.49
C TYR A 72 -7.08 -15.18 -22.01
N SER A 73 -8.20 -15.65 -21.46
CA SER A 73 -8.31 -16.04 -20.04
C SER A 73 -7.17 -16.94 -19.56
N ASP A 74 -6.73 -17.89 -20.40
CA ASP A 74 -5.60 -18.79 -20.12
C ASP A 74 -4.28 -18.03 -19.85
N LYS A 75 -4.04 -16.91 -20.55
CA LYS A 75 -2.86 -16.07 -20.33
C LYS A 75 -2.99 -15.22 -19.05
N ILE A 76 -4.21 -14.86 -18.65
CA ILE A 76 -4.46 -14.07 -17.44
C ILE A 76 -4.13 -14.89 -16.20
N VAL A 77 -4.54 -16.17 -16.19
CA VAL A 77 -4.36 -17.05 -15.03
C VAL A 77 -3.01 -17.78 -15.00
N SER A 78 -2.11 -17.52 -15.95
CA SER A 78 -0.85 -18.26 -16.08
C SER A 78 0.09 -18.10 -14.88
N ASN A 79 -0.02 -16.99 -14.15
CA ASN A 79 0.73 -16.71 -12.92
C ASN A 79 -0.10 -16.87 -11.66
N ALA A 80 -1.36 -17.33 -11.77
CA ALA A 80 -2.20 -17.57 -10.61
C ALA A 80 -1.62 -18.73 -9.79
N PRO A 81 -1.51 -18.59 -8.44
CA PRO A 81 -1.06 -19.70 -7.59
C PRO A 81 -1.93 -20.96 -7.75
N GLU A 82 -3.23 -20.76 -7.94
CA GLU A 82 -4.22 -21.79 -8.22
C GLU A 82 -5.31 -21.17 -9.11
N ASN A 83 -5.80 -21.93 -10.09
CA ASN A 83 -6.93 -21.54 -10.90
C ASN A 83 -7.87 -22.73 -11.12
N ILE A 84 -9.16 -22.44 -11.28
CA ILE A 84 -10.22 -23.41 -11.64
C ILE A 84 -11.05 -22.75 -12.73
N ASP A 85 -11.26 -23.44 -13.85
CA ASP A 85 -12.07 -22.96 -14.99
C ASP A 85 -11.77 -21.49 -15.36
N ASN A 86 -10.49 -21.16 -15.50
CA ASN A 86 -10.02 -19.81 -15.83
C ASN A 86 -10.41 -18.71 -14.82
N SER A 87 -10.61 -19.07 -13.56
CA SER A 87 -10.89 -18.17 -12.44
C SER A 87 -9.78 -18.23 -11.38
N PHE A 88 -9.56 -17.12 -10.66
CA PHE A 88 -8.67 -17.11 -9.50
C PHE A 88 -9.32 -17.81 -8.31
N THR A 89 -8.62 -18.77 -7.72
CA THR A 89 -9.09 -19.46 -6.53
C THR A 89 -8.70 -18.66 -5.28
N VAL A 90 -9.69 -18.34 -4.44
CA VAL A 90 -9.49 -17.64 -3.16
C VAL A 90 -10.26 -18.34 -2.04
N PRO A 91 -9.80 -18.24 -0.78
CA PRO A 91 -10.57 -18.70 0.37
C PRO A 91 -11.95 -18.03 0.39
N LYS A 92 -12.99 -18.80 0.72
CA LYS A 92 -14.35 -18.28 0.83
C LYS A 92 -14.37 -17.16 1.88
N VAL A 93 -14.80 -15.97 1.47
CA VAL A 93 -15.07 -14.87 2.39
C VAL A 93 -16.38 -15.21 3.11
N ILE A 94 -16.28 -15.51 4.40
CA ILE A 94 -17.42 -15.73 5.30
C ILE A 94 -17.34 -14.61 6.36
N GLU A 95 -18.48 -13.99 6.65
CA GLU A 95 -18.62 -12.98 7.71
C GLU A 95 -18.87 -13.63 9.07
#